data_AF-A0A7J8YK03-F1
#
_entry.id   AF-A0A7J8YK03-F1
#
_cell.length_a   1.000
_cell.length_b   1.000
_cell.length_c   1.000
_cell.angle_alpha   90.00
_cell.angle_beta   90.00
_cell.angle_gamma   90.00
#
_symmetry.space_group_name_H-M   'P 1'
#
loop_
_entity.id
_entity.type
_entity.pdbx_description
1 polymer ?
#
loop_
_entity_poly.entity_id
_entity_poly.type
_entity_poly.pdbx_seq_one_letter_code
_entity_poly.pdbx_strand_id
1 'polypeptide(L)'
;MADSLDVDVPWIMCQQAASPKPMLETCYDWYFDENQKTLIPVKRGLKIGLDGLRVGWCRPFRTAKDLSYFVTRIFQKGGTLQNYYM
;
A
#
# COMPACT_ATOMS: atom_id res chain seq x y z
N MET A 1 22.38 -0.49 -9.51
CA MET A 1 21.34 -0.71 -8.48
C MET A 1 20.46 0.53 -8.46
N ALA A 2 19.20 0.50 -8.00
CA ALA A 2 18.36 1.72 -7.99
C ALA A 2 19.02 2.89 -7.22
N ASP A 3 19.67 2.59 -6.09
CA ASP A 3 20.35 3.57 -5.24
C ASP A 3 21.49 4.32 -5.97
N SER A 4 22.15 3.68 -6.94
CA SER A 4 23.28 4.28 -7.66
C SER A 4 22.87 5.30 -8.75
N LEU A 5 21.61 5.72 -8.75
CA LEU A 5 21.10 6.75 -9.67
C LEU A 5 21.12 8.15 -9.04
N ASP A 6 21.48 8.27 -7.74
CA ASP A 6 21.67 9.53 -7.04
C ASP A 6 20.54 10.54 -7.24
N VAL A 7 19.29 10.08 -7.09
CA VAL A 7 18.07 10.87 -7.33
C VAL A 7 17.67 11.80 -6.18
N ASP A 8 18.49 11.90 -5.13
CA ASP A 8 18.32 12.74 -3.94
C ASP A 8 17.01 12.57 -3.13
N VAL A 9 16.25 11.49 -3.39
CA VAL A 9 15.02 11.15 -2.66
C VAL A 9 14.97 9.67 -2.28
N PRO A 10 14.20 9.29 -1.23
CA PRO A 10 14.14 7.90 -0.79
C PRO A 10 13.56 6.94 -1.84
N TRP A 11 14.18 5.78 -1.94
CA TRP A 11 13.61 4.64 -2.65
C TRP A 11 12.65 3.85 -1.77
N ILE A 12 11.57 3.35 -2.37
CA ILE A 12 10.60 2.49 -1.71
C ILE A 12 10.47 1.15 -2.45
N MET A 13 10.26 0.08 -1.71
CA MET A 13 9.95 -1.25 -2.24
C MET A 13 8.68 -1.79 -1.59
N CYS A 14 7.80 -2.38 -2.37
CA CYS A 14 6.52 -2.87 -1.88
C CYS A 14 6.56 -4.37 -1.60
N GLN A 15 5.96 -4.79 -0.48
CA GLN A 15 5.88 -6.18 -0.01
C GLN A 15 7.27 -6.86 0.11
N GLN A 16 8.25 -6.13 0.65
CA GLN A 16 9.64 -6.57 0.72
C GLN A 16 10.20 -6.44 2.16
N ALA A 17 9.89 -7.43 3.01
CA ALA A 17 10.21 -7.51 4.44
C ALA A 17 11.68 -7.30 4.85
N ALA A 18 12.59 -7.34 3.88
CA ALA A 18 14.02 -7.11 4.08
C ALA A 18 14.57 -6.26 2.92
N SER A 19 13.94 -5.12 2.66
CA SER A 19 14.42 -4.17 1.66
C SER A 19 15.86 -3.75 1.99
N PRO A 20 16.79 -3.77 1.01
CA PRO A 20 18.17 -3.39 1.27
C PRO A 20 18.20 -1.90 1.66
N LYS A 21 18.93 -1.57 2.73
CA LYS A 21 19.13 -0.16 3.11
C LYS A 21 19.81 0.59 1.94
N PRO A 22 19.42 1.84 1.64
CA PRO A 22 18.52 2.70 2.41
C PRO A 22 17.03 2.61 2.03
N MET A 23 16.63 1.64 1.22
CA MET A 23 15.27 1.54 0.68
C MET A 23 14.25 1.25 1.80
N LEU A 24 13.11 1.93 1.74
CA LEU A 24 12.02 1.77 2.69
C LEU A 24 11.06 0.67 2.23
N GLU A 25 10.65 -0.18 3.15
CA GLU A 25 9.61 -1.15 2.92
C GLU A 25 8.22 -0.49 2.97
N THR A 26 7.33 -0.92 2.07
CA THR A 26 5.95 -0.45 1.97
C THR A 26 5.00 -1.63 1.82
N CYS A 27 3.74 -1.46 2.21
CA CYS A 27 2.74 -2.53 2.10
C CYS A 27 1.72 -2.26 0.99
N TYR A 28 1.17 -3.32 0.41
CA TYR A 28 0.11 -3.26 -0.59
C TYR A 28 -0.97 -4.27 -0.27
N ASP A 29 -2.07 -3.80 0.32
CA ASP A 29 -3.18 -4.66 0.71
C ASP A 29 -4.47 -3.84 0.95
N TRP A 30 -5.59 -4.55 1.11
CA TRP A 30 -6.90 -4.04 1.51
C TRP A 30 -6.93 -3.62 2.98
N TYR A 31 -6.23 -4.40 3.81
CA TYR A 31 -6.05 -4.22 5.24
C TYR A 31 -4.61 -4.55 5.63
N PHE A 32 -4.16 -4.07 6.78
CA PHE A 32 -2.80 -4.26 7.24
C PHE A 32 -2.79 -4.79 8.67
N ASP A 33 -1.88 -5.71 8.98
CA ASP A 33 -1.74 -6.25 10.33
C ASP A 33 -1.08 -5.22 11.26
N GLU A 34 -1.66 -5.03 12.45
CA GLU A 34 -1.29 -3.99 13.42
C GLU A 34 0.18 -4.08 13.91
N ASN A 35 0.86 -5.18 13.61
CA ASN A 35 2.22 -5.47 14.06
C ASN A 35 3.32 -4.89 13.17
N GLN A 36 3.06 -4.46 11.93
CA GLN A 36 4.14 -3.99 11.06
C GLN A 36 4.35 -2.47 11.17
N LYS A 37 5.30 -2.09 12.02
CA LYS A 37 5.59 -0.70 12.44
C LYS A 37 6.25 0.19 11.37
N THR A 38 6.66 -0.38 10.23
CA THR A 38 7.63 0.25 9.33
C THR A 38 7.07 0.73 8.01
N LEU A 39 5.78 0.49 7.75
CA LEU A 39 5.28 0.48 6.39
C LEU A 39 4.59 1.80 6.06
N ILE A 40 5.00 2.41 4.96
CA ILE A 40 4.17 3.35 4.23
C ILE A 40 3.06 2.51 3.59
N PRO A 41 1.79 2.65 3.99
CA PRO A 41 0.72 1.90 3.37
C PRO A 41 0.39 2.41 1.96
N VAL A 42 0.75 1.64 0.94
CA VAL A 42 0.21 1.81 -0.40
C VAL A 42 -1.14 1.07 -0.43
N LYS A 43 -2.22 1.82 -0.41
CA LYS A 43 -3.56 1.23 -0.42
C LYS A 43 -3.94 0.79 -1.82
N ARG A 44 -4.65 -0.33 -1.93
CA ARG A 44 -5.53 -0.56 -3.09
C ARG A 44 -6.64 0.49 -3.14
N GLY A 45 -6.52 1.35 -4.13
CA GLY A 45 -7.44 2.41 -4.49
C GLY A 45 -8.70 1.91 -5.18
N LEU A 46 -9.51 2.90 -5.52
CA LEU A 46 -10.95 2.87 -5.73
C LEU A 46 -11.41 2.24 -7.05
N LYS A 47 -10.55 1.58 -7.83
CA LYS A 47 -10.98 0.81 -9.01
C LYS A 47 -10.65 -0.67 -8.84
N ILE A 48 -11.75 -1.41 -8.80
CA ILE A 48 -11.93 -2.75 -9.35
C ILE A 48 -10.75 -3.24 -10.19
N GLY A 49 -9.98 -4.17 -9.64
CA GLY A 49 -9.28 -5.16 -10.45
C GLY A 49 -7.77 -5.15 -10.36
N LEU A 50 -7.21 -5.37 -9.16
CA LEU A 50 -5.95 -6.12 -9.02
C LEU A 50 -5.99 -6.98 -7.74
N ASP A 51 -7.02 -7.82 -7.67
CA ASP A 51 -6.82 -9.22 -7.34
C ASP A 51 -7.07 -9.96 -8.65
N GLY A 52 -6.42 -11.10 -8.89
CA GLY A 52 -6.66 -11.95 -10.06
C GLY A 52 -8.09 -12.48 -10.24
N LEU A 53 -9.10 -11.87 -9.63
CA LEU A 53 -10.52 -12.12 -9.79
C LEU A 53 -11.11 -11.31 -10.97
N ARG A 54 -10.56 -11.46 -12.18
CA ARG A 54 -11.43 -11.41 -13.38
C ARG A 54 -12.21 -12.72 -13.45
N VAL A 55 -13.15 -12.92 -12.53
CA VAL A 55 -14.11 -14.02 -12.61
C VAL A 55 -15.30 -13.51 -13.41
N GLY A 56 -15.16 -13.51 -14.73
CA GLY A 56 -16.25 -13.17 -15.66
C GLY A 56 -16.75 -11.72 -15.58
N TRP A 57 -18.08 -11.57 -15.51
CA TRP A 57 -18.82 -10.30 -15.68
C TRP A 57 -18.98 -9.47 -14.40
N CYS A 58 -18.47 -9.94 -13.27
CA CYS A 58 -18.53 -9.19 -12.02
C CYS A 58 -17.51 -8.06 -12.02
N ARG A 59 -18.00 -6.85 -11.75
CA ARG A 59 -17.18 -5.67 -11.45
C ARG A 59 -17.09 -5.53 -9.93
N PRO A 60 -16.05 -6.04 -9.26
CA PRO A 60 -15.93 -5.92 -7.80
C PRO A 60 -15.71 -4.47 -7.33
N PHE A 61 -16.72 -3.84 -6.72
CA PHE A 61 -16.61 -2.49 -6.14
C PHE A 61 -16.21 -2.54 -4.66
N ARG A 62 -15.39 -1.58 -4.23
CA ARG A 62 -15.17 -1.28 -2.80
C ARG A 62 -16.05 -0.11 -2.37
N THR A 63 -16.71 -0.24 -1.22
CA THR A 63 -17.51 0.87 -0.69
C THR A 63 -16.61 1.99 -0.18
N ALA A 64 -17.05 3.25 -0.34
CA ALA A 64 -16.35 4.40 0.23
C ALA A 64 -16.27 4.34 1.77
N LYS A 65 -17.24 3.70 2.43
CA LYS A 65 -17.26 3.52 3.89
C LYS A 65 -16.15 2.60 4.38
N ASP A 66 -15.98 1.43 3.75
CA ASP A 66 -14.88 0.53 4.09
C ASP A 66 -13.52 1.17 3.76
N LEU A 67 -13.46 1.85 2.63
CA LEU A 67 -12.29 2.61 2.21
C LEU A 67 -11.88 3.64 3.28
N SER A 68 -12.80 4.50 3.73
CA SER A 68 -12.50 5.55 4.72
C SER A 68 -12.16 4.96 6.08
N TYR A 69 -12.86 3.90 6.51
CA TYR A 69 -12.55 3.20 7.75
C TYR A 69 -11.08 2.76 7.81
N PHE A 70 -10.59 2.12 6.74
CA PHE A 70 -9.21 1.64 6.71
C PHE A 70 -8.18 2.77 6.67
N VAL A 71 -8.41 3.83 5.87
CA VAL A 71 -7.49 4.99 5.85
C VAL A 71 -7.40 5.64 7.22
N THR A 72 -8.53 5.84 7.88
CA THR A 72 -8.55 6.41 9.23
C THR A 72 -7.75 5.54 10.19
N ARG A 73 -7.89 4.21 10.12
CA ARG A 73 -7.17 3.28 11.00
C ARG A 73 -5.64 3.31 10.79
N ILE A 74 -5.18 3.49 9.54
CA ILE A 74 -3.76 3.70 9.23
C ILE A 74 -3.22 4.91 10.02
N PHE A 75 -3.86 6.08 9.88
CA PHE A 75 -3.37 7.30 10.51
C PHE A 75 -3.55 7.29 12.03
N GLN A 76 -4.64 6.68 12.53
CA GLN A 76 -4.83 6.48 13.98
C GLN A 76 -3.74 5.64 14.63
N LYS A 77 -3.11 4.73 13.88
CA LYS A 77 -2.03 3.85 14.35
C LYS A 77 -0.63 4.40 14.04
N GLY A 78 -0.52 5.66 13.61
CA GLY A 78 0.76 6.32 13.34
C GLY A 78 1.31 6.13 11.93
N GLY A 79 0.52 5.61 10.99
CA GLY A 79 0.89 5.62 9.57
C GLY A 79 1.01 7.05 9.04
N THR A 80 1.96 7.29 8.14
CA THR A 80 2.34 8.64 7.70
C THR A 80 2.06 8.93 6.24
N LEU A 81 1.85 7.90 5.41
CA LEU A 81 1.64 8.05 3.98
C LEU A 81 0.68 6.98 3.47
N GLN A 82 -0.37 7.39 2.76
CA GLN A 82 -1.33 6.49 2.12
C GLN A 82 -1.49 6.85 0.65
N ASN A 83 -1.38 5.87 -0.25
CA ASN A 83 -1.64 6.06 -1.69
C ASN A 83 -2.85 5.25 -2.14
N TYR A 84 -3.74 5.79 -2.98
CA TYR A 84 -4.85 5.03 -3.57
C TYR A 84 -4.40 4.44 -4.92
N TYR A 85 -4.29 3.12 -5.01
CA TYR A 85 -3.94 2.38 -6.22
C TYR A 85 -5.16 2.02 -7.08
N MET A 86 -5.34 2.70 -8.21
CA MET A 86 -6.50 2.53 -9.10
C MET A 86 -6.37 1.35 -10.07
#